data_AF-A0A9D8DJL5-F1
#
_entry.id   AF-A0A9D8DJL5-F1
#
_cell.length_a   1.000
_cell.length_b   1.000
_cell.length_c   1.000
_cell.angle_alpha   90.00
_cell.angle_beta   90.00
_cell.angle_gamma   90.00
#
_symmetry.space_group_name_H-M   'P 1'
#
loop_
_entity.id
_entity.type
_entity.pdbx_description
1 polymer ?
#
loop_
_entity_poly.entity_id
_entity_poly.type
_entity_poly.pdbx_seq_one_letter_code
_entity_poly.pdbx_strand_id
1 'polypeptide(L)' 'MPLDALLKERTAKATLEDEEEEVEEEEVELDERGEGPTKIMPRRADEFLCSSCFLVLPRTQLAEESRMLCRDCA' A
#
# COMPACT_ATOMS: atom_id res chain seq x y z
N MET A 1 22.67 -4.84 -8.87
CA MET A 1 22.02 -4.07 -9.93
C MET A 1 21.34 -2.88 -9.28
N PRO A 2 21.69 -1.64 -9.64
CA PRO A 2 21.06 -0.44 -9.08
C PRO A 2 19.60 -0.34 -9.56
N LEU A 3 18.70 0.08 -8.66
CA LEU A 3 17.25 0.20 -8.89
C LEU A 3 16.93 1.10 -10.10
N ASP A 4 17.78 2.10 -10.35
CA ASP A 4 17.64 3.07 -11.43
C ASP A 4 17.71 2.44 -12.83
N ALA A 5 18.51 1.38 -13.00
CA ALA A 5 18.60 0.68 -14.28
C ALA A 5 17.28 -0.03 -14.62
N LEU A 6 16.66 -0.65 -13.62
CA LEU A 6 15.41 -1.39 -13.76
C LEU A 6 14.20 -0.45 -14.00
N LEU A 7 14.23 0.75 -13.42
CA LEU A 7 13.22 1.79 -13.67
C LEU A 7 13.33 2.36 -15.09
N LYS A 8 14.55 2.51 -15.60
CA LYS A 8 14.81 3.02 -16.95
C LYS A 8 14.41 2.03 -18.04
N GLU A 9 14.64 0.75 -17.82
CA GLU A 9 14.20 -0.32 -18.74
C GLU A 9 12.67 -0.40 -18.84
N ARG A 10 11.95 -0.27 -17.71
CA ARG A 10 10.48 -0.31 -17.70
C ARG A 10 9.84 0.89 -18.39
N THR A 11 10.40 2.08 -18.21
CA THR A 11 9.88 3.32 -18.81
C THR A 11 10.20 3.42 -20.31
N ALA A 12 11.35 2.95 -20.75
CA ALA A 12 11.68 2.86 -22.18
C ALA A 12 10.79 1.86 -22.92
N LYS A 13 10.47 0.71 -22.31
CA LYS A 13 9.58 -0.28 -22.94
C LYS A 13 8.16 0.27 -23.16
N ALA A 14 7.64 1.01 -22.19
CA ALA A 14 6.30 1.61 -22.28
C ALA A 14 6.17 2.76 -23.30
N THR A 15 7.29 3.27 -23.85
CA THR A 15 7.30 4.44 -24.76
C THR A 15 7.65 4.09 -26.20
N LEU A 16 7.94 2.82 -26.49
CA LEU A 16 8.30 2.33 -27.84
C LEU A 16 7.19 1.48 -28.49
N GLU A 17 6.05 1.31 -27.82
CA GLU A 17 4.88 0.55 -28.31
C GLU A 17 3.75 1.49 -28.81
N ASP A 18 4.03 2.77 -29.09
CA ASP A 18 3.02 3.81 -29.41
C ASP A 18 3.25 4.47 -30.80
N GLU A 19 3.79 3.71 -31.76
CA GLU A 19 3.75 4.07 -33.18
C GLU A 19 3.12 2.92 -33.98
N GLU A 20 1.78 2.96 -34.08
CA GLU A 20 0.92 2.22 -35.04
C GLU A 20 0.28 0.89 -34.57
N GLU A 21 -0.68 0.93 -33.64
CA GLU A 21 -1.79 -0.05 -33.66
C GLU A 21 -3.04 0.53 -32.96
N GLU A 22 -4.19 0.45 -33.62
CA GLU A 22 -5.50 0.81 -33.05
C GLU A 22 -5.66 0.08 -31.71
N VAL A 23 -5.78 0.85 -30.63
CA VAL A 23 -6.03 0.33 -29.29
C VAL A 23 -7.48 -0.20 -29.29
N GLU A 24 -7.69 -1.45 -29.68
CA GLU A 24 -8.87 -2.18 -29.25
C GLU A 24 -8.79 -2.25 -27.73
N GLU A 25 -9.66 -1.48 -27.09
CA GLU A 25 -9.90 -1.49 -25.65
C GLU A 25 -10.40 -2.88 -25.27
N GLU A 26 -9.51 -3.85 -25.11
CA GLU A 26 -9.83 -5.10 -24.43
C GLU A 26 -10.27 -4.71 -23.02
N GLU A 27 -11.59 -4.78 -22.79
CA GLU A 27 -12.22 -4.66 -21.49
C GLU A 27 -11.68 -5.80 -20.62
N VAL A 28 -10.53 -5.56 -19.99
CA VAL A 28 -10.05 -6.34 -18.88
C VAL A 28 -11.18 -6.38 -17.86
N GLU A 29 -11.77 -7.56 -17.63
CA GLU A 29 -12.68 -7.80 -16.52
C GLU A 29 -11.86 -7.68 -15.23
N LEU A 30 -11.65 -6.44 -14.81
CA LEU A 30 -11.03 -6.06 -13.57
C LEU A 30 -11.89 -6.64 -12.46
N ASP A 31 -11.33 -7.58 -11.72
CA ASP A 31 -12.02 -8.18 -10.60
C ASP A 31 -12.49 -7.06 -9.66
N GLU A 32 -13.78 -7.04 -9.36
CA GLU A 32 -14.43 -5.98 -8.58
C GLU A 32 -13.95 -5.90 -7.11
N ARG A 33 -12.89 -6.61 -6.71
CA ARG A 33 -12.30 -6.51 -5.37
C ARG A 33 -11.26 -5.40 -5.25
N GLY A 34 -10.88 -4.71 -6.32
CA GLY A 34 -9.67 -3.88 -6.33
C GLY A 34 -9.75 -2.42 -6.79
N GLU A 35 -10.66 -2.02 -7.68
CA GLU A 35 -10.47 -0.80 -8.50
C GLU A 35 -11.49 0.33 -8.31
N GLY A 36 -11.95 0.53 -7.08
CA GLY A 36 -12.44 1.84 -6.66
C GLY A 36 -11.28 2.74 -6.21
N PRO A 37 -11.39 4.08 -6.21
CA PRO A 37 -10.42 4.92 -5.51
C PRO A 37 -10.28 4.39 -4.08
N THR A 38 -9.10 3.89 -3.75
CA THR A 38 -8.80 3.34 -2.43
C THR A 38 -8.94 4.46 -1.41
N LYS A 39 -10.12 4.57 -0.82
CA LYS A 39 -10.38 5.55 0.24
C LYS A 39 -9.51 5.14 1.42
N ILE A 40 -8.42 5.88 1.63
CA ILE A 40 -7.60 5.74 2.82
C ILE A 40 -8.53 6.06 4.00
N MET A 41 -8.97 5.02 4.71
CA MET A 41 -9.73 5.22 5.92
C MET A 41 -8.78 5.70 7.02
N PRO A 42 -9.08 6.82 7.70
CA PRO A 42 -8.30 7.23 8.85
C PRO A 42 -8.37 6.16 9.93
N ARG A 43 -7.31 6.08 10.76
CA ARG A 43 -7.30 5.18 11.92
C ARG A 43 -8.52 5.43 12.79
N ARG A 44 -9.12 4.34 13.29
CA ARG A 44 -10.20 4.44 14.26
C ARG A 44 -9.66 4.99 15.57
N ALA A 45 -10.49 5.74 16.30
CA ALA A 45 -10.09 6.41 17.55
C ALA A 45 -9.70 5.41 18.67
N ASP A 46 -10.15 4.17 18.55
CA ASP A 46 -9.92 3.07 19.49
C ASP A 46 -8.76 2.15 19.10
N GLU A 47 -7.92 2.55 18.14
CA GLU A 47 -6.74 1.80 17.70
C GLU A 47 -5.43 2.56 17.98
N PHE A 48 -4.33 1.83 18.18
CA PHE A 48 -2.98 2.39 18.29
C PHE A 48 -1.94 1.54 17.56
N LEU A 49 -0.78 2.11 17.24
CA LEU A 49 0.38 1.40 16.68
C LEU A 49 1.36 1.11 17.83
N CYS A 50 1.68 -0.15 18.07
CA CYS A 50 2.75 -0.48 19.02
C CYS A 50 4.11 -0.07 18.44
N SER A 51 4.90 0.71 19.17
CA SER A 51 6.23 1.16 18.73
C SER A 51 7.28 0.06 18.68
N SER A 52 7.06 -1.06 19.38
CA SER A 52 7.97 -2.21 19.44
C SER A 52 7.68 -3.28 18.38
N CYS A 53 6.42 -3.72 18.28
CA CYS A 53 6.03 -4.78 17.34
C CYS A 53 5.37 -4.30 16.04
N PHE A 54 5.12 -2.99 15.90
CA PHE A 54 4.53 -2.35 14.72
C PHE A 54 3.14 -2.85 14.31
N LEU A 55 2.42 -3.51 15.22
CA LEU A 55 1.05 -3.95 14.99
C LEU A 55 0.04 -2.84 15.34
N VAL A 56 -1.05 -2.79 14.57
CA VAL A 56 -2.23 -1.99 14.91
C VAL A 56 -3.12 -2.82 15.83
N LEU A 57 -3.39 -2.29 17.03
CA LEU A 57 -4.06 -3.01 18.10
C LEU A 57 -5.15 -2.12 18.72
N PRO A 58 -6.20 -2.70 19.34
CA PRO A 58 -7.19 -1.94 20.09
C PRO A 58 -6.55 -1.26 21.31
N ARG A 59 -7.02 -0.07 21.69
CA ARG A 59 -6.54 0.66 22.89
C ARG A 59 -6.69 -0.13 24.20
N THR A 60 -7.53 -1.16 24.25
CA THR A 60 -7.60 -2.10 25.39
C THR A 60 -6.29 -2.86 25.64
N GLN A 61 -5.45 -3.00 24.61
CA GLN A 61 -4.12 -3.62 24.69
C GLN A 61 -2.99 -2.61 24.93
N LEU A 62 -3.28 -1.32 25.06
CA LEU A 62 -2.28 -0.31 25.41
C LEU A 62 -1.84 -0.51 26.86
N ALA A 63 -0.54 -0.73 27.07
CA ALA A 63 0.05 -0.91 28.40
C ALA A 63 0.83 0.33 28.85
N GLU A 64 1.59 0.96 27.95
CA GLU A 64 2.30 2.20 28.23
C GLU A 64 1.98 3.26 27.16
N GLU A 65 1.22 4.29 27.54
CA GLU A 65 0.77 5.35 26.63
C GLU A 65 1.91 6.30 26.23
N SER A 66 2.89 6.53 27.11
CA SER A 66 4.03 7.41 26.84
C SER A 66 4.94 6.90 25.73
N ARG A 67 5.06 5.57 25.59
CA ARG A 67 5.90 4.90 24.59
C ARG A 67 5.08 4.17 23.52
N MET A 68 3.75 4.20 23.62
CA MET A 68 2.83 3.49 22.73
C MET A 68 3.17 1.99 22.64
N LEU A 69 3.26 1.30 23.79
CA LEU A 69 3.57 -0.12 23.86
C LEU A 69 2.34 -0.96 24.20
N CYS A 70 2.21 -2.12 23.54
CA CYS A 70 1.18 -3.11 23.88
C CYS A 70 1.57 -3.93 25.10
N ARG A 71 0.62 -4.68 25.67
CA ARG A 71 0.81 -5.55 26.85
C ARG A 71 1.92 -6.59 26.70
N ASP A 72 2.23 -7.02 25.48
CA ASP A 72 3.28 -8.02 25.21
C ASP A 72 4.67 -7.38 25.02
N CYS A 73 4.74 -6.05 24.83
CA CYS A 73 5.98 -5.32 24.55
C CYS A 73 6.41 -4.35 25.67
N ALA A 74 5.55 -4.07 26.64
CA ALA A 74 5.82 -3.19 27.77
C ALA A 74 6.64 -3.88 28.87
#